data_AF-A0A7Z2ZER1-F1
#
_entry.id   AF-A0A7Z2ZER1-F1
#
_cell.length_a   1.000
_cell.length_b   1.000
_cell.length_c   1.000
_cell.angle_alpha   90.00
_cell.angle_beta   90.00
_cell.angle_gamma   90.00
#
_symmetry.space_group_name_H-M   'P 1'
#
loop_
_entity.id
_entity.type
_entity.pdbx_description
1 polymer ?
#
loop_
_entity_poly.entity_id
_entity_poly.type
_entity_poly.pdbx_seq_one_letter_code
_entity_poly.pdbx_strand_id
1 'polypeptide(L)'
;MQLFRAIPSSRLAEAEQGLRRQSSIRVPRNVPYVVDNLWESLRPKNMPSRRHAIYASPTAELALQNASAPLADGDEYVPCRVVVDPRDIRVAQLQVKDARYHSDIRLVGNWVSQRGQVFADLSLTQKQKVAQLFLPGLHRGELTALWKNDPLIAEFCSYARQNLTLWSSASSVPQASDGELFFELLGDLQTYRLEAL
;
A
#
# COMPACT_ATOMS: atom_id res chain seq x y z
N MET A 1 8.84 19.58 -2.14
CA MET A 1 7.83 18.52 -2.34
C MET A 1 6.63 18.89 -1.49
N GLN A 2 5.43 18.93 -2.06
CA GLN A 2 4.20 19.21 -1.32
C GLN A 2 3.30 18.00 -1.42
N LEU A 3 2.73 17.61 -0.28
CA LEU A 3 1.77 16.52 -0.17
C LEU A 3 0.50 17.11 0.45
N PHE A 4 -0.66 16.64 0.02
CA PHE A 4 -1.94 17.16 0.45
C PHE A 4 -2.85 16.04 0.94
N ARG A 5 -3.67 16.34 1.94
CA ARG A 5 -4.71 15.44 2.45
C ARG A 5 -5.97 16.24 2.71
N ALA A 6 -7.11 15.68 2.32
CA ALA A 6 -8.40 16.21 2.76
C ALA A 6 -8.83 15.46 4.01
N ILE A 7 -9.23 16.19 5.03
CA ILE A 7 -9.75 15.64 6.29
C ILE A 7 -11.08 16.32 6.64
N PRO A 8 -11.93 15.69 7.46
CA PRO A 8 -13.11 16.36 7.99
C PRO A 8 -12.72 17.63 8.77
N SER A 9 -13.49 18.71 8.62
CA SER A 9 -13.27 20.01 9.28
C SER A 9 -13.25 19.87 10.80
N SER A 10 -14.04 18.95 11.35
CA SER A 10 -14.05 18.58 12.78
C SER A 10 -12.69 18.09 13.31
N ARG A 11 -11.78 17.65 12.43
CA ARG A 11 -10.45 17.14 12.79
C ARG A 11 -9.31 18.14 12.61
N LEU A 12 -9.59 19.37 12.15
CA LEU A 12 -8.54 20.36 11.88
C LEU A 12 -7.69 20.67 13.11
N ALA A 13 -8.33 20.94 14.25
CA ALA A 13 -7.62 21.28 15.48
C ALA A 13 -6.69 20.14 15.97
N GLU A 14 -7.14 18.88 15.86
CA GLU A 14 -6.31 17.70 16.14
C GLU A 14 -5.14 17.62 15.14
N ALA A 15 -5.40 17.87 13.87
CA ALA A 15 -4.43 17.70 12.81
C ALA A 15 -3.33 18.77 12.81
N GLU A 16 -3.65 19.99 13.23
CA GLU A 16 -2.69 21.07 13.47
C GLU A 16 -1.73 20.75 14.62
N GLN A 17 -2.22 20.06 15.67
CA GLN A 17 -1.42 19.62 16.81
C GLN A 17 -0.58 18.37 16.48
N GLY A 18 -1.06 17.53 15.58
CA GLY A 18 -0.33 16.39 15.04
C GLY A 18 -1.14 15.10 15.08
N LEU A 19 -1.27 14.45 13.93
CA LEU A 19 -1.93 13.16 13.79
C LEU A 19 -0.92 12.04 13.95
N ARG A 20 -1.29 11.02 14.72
CA ARG A 20 -0.50 9.79 14.82
C ARG A 20 -0.67 8.93 13.56
N ARG A 21 0.42 8.31 13.10
CA ARG A 21 0.34 7.23 12.11
C ARG A 21 -0.42 6.04 12.73
N GLN A 22 -1.02 5.22 11.88
CA GLN A 22 -1.59 3.95 12.33
C GLN A 22 -0.46 3.03 12.82
N SER A 23 -0.61 2.50 14.03
CA SER A 23 0.36 1.59 14.65
C SER A 23 0.22 0.16 14.13
N SER A 24 -0.99 -0.24 13.74
CA SER A 24 -1.27 -1.55 13.17
C SER A 24 -1.03 -1.60 11.67
N ILE A 25 -0.85 -2.82 11.16
CA ILE A 25 -0.79 -3.10 9.73
C ILE A 25 -2.15 -2.77 9.11
N ARG A 26 -2.14 -1.90 8.09
CA ARG A 26 -3.31 -1.71 7.22
C ARG A 26 -3.44 -2.91 6.30
N VAL A 27 -4.50 -3.68 6.49
CA VAL A 27 -4.90 -4.72 5.54
C VAL A 27 -5.47 -4.05 4.29
N PRO A 28 -5.01 -4.40 3.07
CA PRO A 28 -5.54 -3.81 1.85
C PRO A 28 -7.02 -4.20 1.68
N ARG A 29 -7.87 -3.23 1.30
CA ARG A 29 -9.31 -3.50 1.09
C ARG A 29 -9.64 -3.87 -0.35
N ASN A 30 -8.88 -3.37 -1.31
CA ASN A 30 -9.16 -3.37 -2.75
C ASN A 30 -8.08 -4.09 -3.57
N VAL A 31 -7.06 -4.67 -2.92
CA VAL A 31 -5.98 -5.43 -3.54
C VAL A 31 -5.98 -6.84 -2.94
N PRO A 32 -5.91 -7.91 -3.76
CA PRO A 32 -5.80 -9.27 -3.24
C PRO A 32 -4.60 -9.44 -2.29
N TYR A 33 -4.79 -10.12 -1.16
CA TYR A 33 -3.76 -10.27 -0.13
C TYR A 33 -2.45 -10.87 -0.66
N VAL A 34 -2.54 -11.86 -1.54
CA VAL A 34 -1.35 -12.45 -2.19
C VAL A 34 -0.55 -11.43 -3.00
N VAL A 35 -1.21 -10.49 -3.68
CA VAL A 35 -0.55 -9.43 -4.46
C VAL A 35 0.13 -8.45 -3.51
N ASP A 36 -0.57 -8.00 -2.47
CA ASP A 36 0.00 -7.09 -1.47
C ASP A 36 1.19 -7.73 -0.72
N ASN A 37 1.11 -9.02 -0.38
CA ASN A 37 2.19 -9.80 0.23
C ASN A 37 3.44 -9.83 -0.67
N LEU A 38 3.25 -10.07 -1.97
CA LEU A 38 4.35 -10.06 -2.93
C LEU A 38 4.94 -8.66 -3.09
N TRP A 39 4.11 -7.62 -3.20
CA TRP A 39 4.57 -6.23 -3.26
C TRP A 39 5.38 -5.89 -2.01
N GLU A 40 4.89 -6.13 -0.81
CA GLU A 40 5.61 -5.81 0.43
C GLU A 40 6.93 -6.60 0.55
N SER A 41 6.94 -7.86 0.13
CA SER A 41 8.15 -8.68 0.12
C SER A 41 9.21 -8.18 -0.86
N LEU A 42 8.80 -7.76 -2.06
CA LEU A 42 9.68 -7.24 -3.10
C LEU A 42 10.04 -5.76 -2.92
N ARG A 43 9.45 -5.09 -1.92
CA ARG A 43 9.65 -3.66 -1.66
C ARG A 43 11.13 -3.32 -1.45
N PRO A 44 11.70 -2.38 -2.23
CA PRO A 44 13.02 -1.83 -1.97
C PRO A 44 13.09 -1.17 -0.59
N LYS A 45 14.25 -1.26 0.09
CA LYS A 45 14.43 -0.70 1.44
C LYS A 45 14.19 0.81 1.51
N ASN A 46 14.38 1.52 0.41
CA ASN A 46 14.19 2.98 0.31
C ASN A 46 12.77 3.40 -0.08
N MET A 47 11.85 2.46 -0.31
CA MET A 47 10.44 2.74 -0.63
C MET A 47 9.54 2.59 0.60
N PRO A 48 8.43 3.34 0.70
CA PRO A 48 7.51 3.26 1.84
C PRO A 48 6.69 1.96 1.83
N SER A 49 6.39 1.40 2.99
CA SER A 49 5.45 0.28 3.13
C SER A 49 4.01 0.74 2.97
N ARG A 50 3.26 0.15 2.04
CA ARG A 50 1.82 0.41 1.87
C ARG A 50 0.99 0.07 3.11
N ARG A 51 1.51 -0.82 3.96
CA ARG A 51 0.86 -1.30 5.19
C ARG A 51 0.97 -0.33 6.37
N HIS A 52 1.93 0.59 6.31
CA HIS A 52 2.18 1.58 7.35
C HIS A 52 2.13 3.02 6.83
N ALA A 53 1.82 3.18 5.53
CA ALA A 53 1.79 4.47 4.88
C ALA A 53 0.53 5.27 5.19
N ILE A 54 0.69 6.58 5.09
CA ILE A 54 -0.36 7.58 5.06
C ILE A 54 -0.58 7.95 3.59
N TYR A 55 -1.83 7.95 3.17
CA TYR A 55 -2.21 8.27 1.79
C TYR A 55 -2.46 9.77 1.65
N ALA A 56 -2.02 10.31 0.52
CA ALA A 56 -2.05 11.73 0.20
C ALA A 56 -2.26 11.94 -1.31
N SER A 57 -2.32 13.20 -1.71
CA SER A 57 -2.44 13.64 -3.10
C SER A 57 -1.35 14.66 -3.42
N PRO A 58 -0.96 14.81 -4.70
CA PRO A 58 0.02 15.81 -5.11
C PRO A 58 -0.55 17.23 -5.22
N THR A 59 -1.88 17.39 -5.23
CA THR A 59 -2.56 18.70 -5.19
C THR A 59 -3.73 18.70 -4.20
N ALA A 60 -4.18 19.89 -3.81
CA ALA A 60 -5.33 20.09 -2.92
C ALA A 60 -6.64 19.58 -3.52
N GLU A 61 -6.84 19.81 -4.82
CA GLU A 61 -8.03 19.41 -5.57
C GLU A 61 -8.13 17.88 -5.63
N LEU A 62 -7.02 17.20 -5.91
CA LEU A 62 -6.95 15.74 -5.86
C LEU A 62 -7.13 15.20 -4.44
N ALA A 63 -6.71 15.95 -3.42
CA ALA A 63 -6.94 15.55 -2.03
C ALA A 63 -8.45 15.54 -1.71
N LEU A 64 -9.16 16.59 -2.12
CA LEU A 64 -10.62 16.69 -1.99
C LEU A 64 -11.35 15.60 -2.78
N GLN A 65 -10.96 15.37 -4.03
CA GLN A 65 -11.58 14.34 -4.89
C GLN A 65 -11.43 12.92 -4.32
N ASN A 66 -10.31 12.64 -3.65
CA ASN A 66 -10.02 11.33 -3.06
C ASN A 66 -10.48 11.19 -1.61
N ALA A 67 -11.08 12.24 -1.04
CA ALA A 67 -11.54 12.25 0.34
C ALA A 67 -12.66 11.21 0.56
N SER A 68 -12.49 10.36 1.56
CA SER A 68 -13.39 9.22 1.81
C SER A 68 -13.57 8.90 3.30
N ALA A 69 -13.06 9.76 4.19
CA ALA A 69 -13.28 9.61 5.62
C ALA A 69 -14.76 9.90 5.95
N PRO A 70 -15.42 9.12 6.79
CA PRO A 70 -16.80 9.43 7.20
C PRO A 70 -16.91 10.87 7.72
N LEU A 71 -17.90 11.60 7.22
CA LEU A 71 -18.25 12.94 7.69
C LEU A 71 -19.38 12.83 8.71
N ALA A 72 -19.28 13.59 9.79
CA ALA A 72 -20.41 13.82 10.68
C ALA A 72 -21.38 14.84 10.05
N ASP A 73 -22.59 14.96 10.59
CA ASP A 73 -23.55 15.96 10.12
C ASP A 73 -22.98 17.38 10.27
N GLY A 74 -23.01 18.15 9.17
CA GLY A 74 -22.45 19.50 9.10
C GLY A 74 -20.93 19.57 8.93
N ASP A 75 -20.24 18.43 8.82
CA ASP A 75 -18.82 18.34 8.54
C ASP A 75 -18.55 18.41 7.04
N GLU A 76 -17.40 18.98 6.67
CA GLU A 76 -16.97 19.08 5.27
C GLU A 76 -15.50 18.70 5.13
N TYR A 77 -15.09 18.31 3.92
CA TYR A 77 -13.69 18.03 3.67
C TYR A 77 -12.90 19.32 3.48
N VAL A 78 -11.82 19.46 4.23
CA VAL A 78 -10.89 20.59 4.14
C VAL A 78 -9.56 20.09 3.58
N PRO A 79 -9.09 20.64 2.44
CA PRO A 79 -7.78 20.29 1.92
C PRO A 79 -6.71 20.90 2.80
N CYS A 80 -5.74 20.09 3.19
CA CYS A 80 -4.64 20.51 4.04
C CYS A 80 -3.31 20.13 3.40
N ARG A 81 -2.30 20.99 3.57
CA ARG A 81 -0.92 20.66 3.30
C ARG A 81 -0.38 19.76 4.41
N VAL A 82 0.32 18.70 4.04
CA VAL A 82 1.07 17.85 4.98
C VAL A 82 2.35 18.57 5.38
N VAL A 83 2.55 18.73 6.69
CA VAL A 83 3.74 19.36 7.27
C VAL A 83 4.61 18.29 7.93
N VAL A 84 5.69 17.93 7.23
CA VAL A 84 6.70 16.95 7.67
C VAL A 84 8.02 17.24 6.94
N ASP A 85 9.16 17.01 7.59
CA ASP A 85 10.47 17.13 6.92
C ASP A 85 10.60 16.05 5.84
N PRO A 86 10.95 16.39 4.58
CA PRO A 86 11.18 15.41 3.52
C PRO A 86 12.20 14.33 3.86
N ARG A 87 13.13 14.59 4.78
CA ARG A 87 14.15 13.62 5.24
C ARG A 87 13.58 12.58 6.21
N ASP A 88 12.42 12.87 6.81
CA ASP A 88 11.75 11.99 7.78
C ASP A 88 10.67 11.13 7.13
N ILE A 89 10.57 11.12 5.81
CA ILE A 89 9.58 10.33 5.07
C ILE A 89 10.18 9.59 3.88
N ARG A 90 9.53 8.48 3.51
CA ARG A 90 9.63 7.88 2.17
C ARG A 90 8.32 8.07 1.44
N VAL A 91 8.38 8.36 0.16
CA VAL A 91 7.20 8.61 -0.67
C VAL A 91 7.22 7.66 -1.85
N ALA A 92 6.03 7.23 -2.27
CA ALA A 92 5.81 6.55 -3.53
C ALA A 92 4.53 7.07 -4.17
N GLN A 93 4.57 7.24 -5.49
CA GLN A 93 3.41 7.51 -6.32
C GLN A 93 3.34 6.47 -7.43
N LEU A 94 2.19 5.83 -7.56
CA LEU A 94 1.93 4.83 -8.60
C LEU A 94 1.55 5.52 -9.91
N GLN A 95 1.75 4.82 -11.03
CA GLN A 95 1.31 5.27 -12.36
C GLN A 95 -0.18 4.97 -12.63
N VAL A 96 -0.91 4.52 -11.61
CA VAL A 96 -2.33 4.19 -11.67
C VAL A 96 -3.06 4.93 -10.57
N LYS A 97 -4.28 5.37 -10.85
CA LYS A 97 -5.12 6.14 -9.92
C LYS A 97 -5.38 5.43 -8.58
N ASP A 98 -5.50 4.11 -8.63
CA ASP A 98 -5.73 3.26 -7.46
C ASP A 98 -4.96 1.95 -7.70
N ALA A 99 -4.30 1.43 -6.66
CA ALA A 99 -3.53 0.19 -6.76
C ALA A 99 -4.34 -1.02 -7.25
N ARG A 100 -5.67 -1.02 -7.07
CA ARG A 100 -6.57 -2.07 -7.59
C ARG A 100 -6.53 -2.19 -9.12
N TYR A 101 -6.06 -1.16 -9.81
CA TYR A 101 -5.94 -1.12 -11.26
C TYR A 101 -4.55 -1.53 -11.77
N HIS A 102 -3.62 -1.83 -10.86
CA HIS A 102 -2.27 -2.20 -11.23
C HIS A 102 -2.26 -3.55 -12.00
N SER A 103 -1.46 -3.61 -13.08
CA SER A 103 -1.39 -4.78 -13.98
C SER A 103 -0.95 -6.06 -13.26
N ASP A 104 -0.08 -5.94 -12.26
CA ASP A 104 0.36 -7.03 -11.37
C ASP A 104 -0.81 -7.86 -10.80
N ILE A 105 -1.97 -7.25 -10.50
CA ILE A 105 -3.13 -7.97 -9.98
C ILE A 105 -3.62 -9.01 -10.98
N ARG A 106 -3.75 -8.61 -12.25
CA ARG A 106 -4.15 -9.50 -13.33
C ARG A 106 -3.09 -10.54 -13.61
N LEU A 107 -1.82 -10.15 -13.55
CA LEU A 107 -0.69 -11.04 -13.79
C LEU A 107 -0.65 -12.18 -12.77
N VAL A 108 -0.78 -11.86 -11.47
CA VAL A 108 -0.88 -12.85 -10.40
C VAL A 108 -2.13 -13.72 -10.56
N GLY A 109 -3.29 -13.11 -10.81
CA GLY A 109 -4.53 -13.84 -11.04
C GLY A 109 -4.43 -14.84 -12.20
N ASN A 110 -3.83 -14.43 -13.32
CA ASN A 110 -3.61 -15.30 -14.47
C ASN A 110 -2.66 -16.46 -14.15
N TRP A 111 -1.57 -16.20 -13.42
CA TRP A 111 -0.63 -17.25 -13.04
C TRP A 111 -1.30 -18.33 -12.18
N VAL A 112 -2.13 -17.92 -11.21
CA VAL A 112 -2.89 -18.83 -10.36
C VAL A 112 -3.92 -19.61 -11.19
N SER A 113 -4.70 -18.93 -12.04
CA SER A 113 -5.72 -19.56 -12.88
C SER A 113 -5.14 -20.58 -13.86
N GLN A 114 -3.99 -20.28 -14.49
CA GLN A 114 -3.30 -21.21 -15.39
C GLN A 114 -2.82 -22.49 -14.70
N ARG A 115 -2.65 -22.44 -13.37
CA ARG A 115 -2.27 -23.58 -12.53
C ARG A 115 -3.45 -24.11 -11.70
N GLY A 116 -4.69 -23.75 -12.06
CA GLY A 116 -5.88 -24.11 -11.30
C GLY A 116 -5.98 -25.60 -10.98
N GLN A 117 -5.67 -26.47 -11.94
CA GLN A 117 -5.66 -27.93 -11.74
C GLN A 117 -4.59 -28.37 -10.74
N VAL A 118 -3.37 -27.80 -10.82
CA VAL A 118 -2.28 -28.07 -9.86
C VAL A 118 -2.73 -27.75 -8.44
N PHE A 119 -3.40 -26.61 -8.23
CA PHE A 119 -3.95 -26.23 -6.93
C PHE A 119 -5.10 -27.14 -6.47
N ALA A 120 -5.97 -27.57 -7.40
CA ALA A 120 -7.09 -28.45 -7.11
C ALA A 120 -6.63 -29.83 -6.61
N ASP A 121 -5.57 -30.36 -7.22
CA ASP A 121 -5.01 -31.70 -6.96
C ASP A 121 -4.11 -31.76 -5.72
N LEU A 122 -3.80 -30.63 -5.09
CA LEU A 122 -3.08 -30.61 -3.83
C LEU A 122 -3.83 -31.39 -2.74
N SER A 123 -3.08 -32.18 -1.97
CA SER A 123 -3.59 -32.76 -0.72
C SER A 123 -4.01 -31.67 0.27
N LEU A 124 -4.85 -32.00 1.24
CA LEU A 124 -5.29 -31.05 2.28
C LEU A 124 -4.10 -30.38 2.99
N THR A 125 -3.07 -31.17 3.34
CA THR A 125 -1.85 -30.67 3.98
C THR A 125 -1.11 -29.67 3.09
N GLN A 126 -1.05 -29.89 1.78
CA GLN A 126 -0.44 -28.94 0.84
C GLN A 126 -1.30 -27.69 0.66
N LYS A 127 -2.62 -27.83 0.58
CA LYS A 127 -3.55 -26.69 0.52
C LYS A 127 -3.39 -25.78 1.74
N GLN A 128 -3.24 -26.34 2.93
CA GLN A 128 -3.00 -25.57 4.16
C GLN A 128 -1.68 -24.78 4.13
N LYS A 129 -0.61 -25.35 3.54
CA LYS A 129 0.66 -24.65 3.37
C LYS A 129 0.53 -23.48 2.38
N VAL A 130 -0.05 -23.75 1.23
CA VAL A 130 -0.24 -22.75 0.15
C VAL A 130 -1.21 -21.64 0.55
N ALA A 131 -2.25 -21.96 1.32
CA ALA A 131 -3.26 -20.99 1.78
C ALA A 131 -2.64 -19.81 2.55
N GLN A 132 -1.49 -20.00 3.19
CA GLN A 132 -0.77 -18.94 3.90
C GLN A 132 -0.39 -17.76 2.99
N LEU A 133 -0.15 -18.00 1.69
CA LEU A 133 0.10 -16.93 0.71
C LEU A 133 -1.06 -15.94 0.59
N PHE A 134 -2.27 -16.40 0.88
CA PHE A 134 -3.50 -15.65 0.75
C PHE A 134 -3.96 -15.03 2.06
N LEU A 135 -3.21 -15.19 3.15
CA LEU A 135 -3.51 -14.50 4.41
C LEU A 135 -3.11 -13.02 4.31
N PRO A 136 -3.88 -12.10 4.91
CA PRO A 136 -3.52 -10.69 4.93
C PRO A 136 -2.27 -10.45 5.78
N GLY A 137 -1.40 -9.55 5.33
CA GLY A 137 -0.31 -9.04 6.17
C GLY A 137 0.89 -9.97 6.34
N LEU A 138 1.03 -11.00 5.50
CA LEU A 138 2.16 -11.93 5.55
C LEU A 138 3.50 -11.17 5.48
N HIS A 139 4.35 -11.34 6.48
CA HIS A 139 5.64 -10.66 6.58
C HIS A 139 6.65 -11.27 5.61
N ARG A 140 7.67 -10.47 5.25
CA ARG A 140 8.76 -10.90 4.36
C ARG A 140 9.46 -12.18 4.84
N GLY A 141 9.69 -12.30 6.15
CA GLY A 141 10.31 -13.48 6.75
C GLY A 141 9.47 -14.75 6.56
N GLU A 142 8.15 -14.64 6.78
CA GLU A 142 7.20 -15.74 6.60
C GLU A 142 7.11 -16.16 5.13
N LEU A 143 6.99 -15.21 4.20
CA LEU A 143 6.99 -15.51 2.78
C LEU A 143 8.30 -16.14 2.31
N THR A 144 9.43 -15.69 2.85
CA THR A 144 10.74 -16.28 2.55
C THR A 144 10.84 -17.72 3.07
N ALA A 145 10.25 -18.01 4.23
CA ALA A 145 10.19 -19.37 4.76
C ALA A 145 9.30 -20.27 3.88
N LEU A 146 8.13 -19.77 3.44
CA LEU A 146 7.25 -20.50 2.52
C LEU A 146 7.94 -20.79 1.19
N TRP A 147 8.62 -19.79 0.61
CA TRP A 147 9.42 -19.96 -0.61
C TRP A 147 10.44 -21.11 -0.45
N LYS A 148 11.22 -21.12 0.63
CA LYS A 148 12.26 -22.15 0.83
C LYS A 148 11.71 -23.57 1.00
N ASN A 149 10.48 -23.71 1.48
CA ASN A 149 9.94 -24.97 1.97
C ASN A 149 8.86 -25.61 1.08
N ASP A 150 8.38 -24.91 0.05
CA ASP A 150 7.35 -25.41 -0.86
C ASP A 150 7.69 -25.10 -2.33
N PRO A 151 7.86 -26.12 -3.20
CA PRO A 151 8.24 -25.92 -4.60
C PRO A 151 7.25 -25.07 -5.42
N LEU A 152 5.95 -25.21 -5.19
CA LEU A 152 4.93 -24.45 -5.92
C LEU A 152 4.97 -22.98 -5.52
N ILE A 153 5.17 -22.71 -4.23
CA ILE A 153 5.37 -21.34 -3.72
C ILE A 153 6.69 -20.77 -4.26
N ALA A 154 7.74 -21.58 -4.35
CA ALA A 154 9.03 -21.16 -4.88
C ALA A 154 8.94 -20.73 -6.34
N GLU A 155 8.24 -21.51 -7.16
CA GLU A 155 7.95 -21.18 -8.56
C GLU A 155 7.18 -19.86 -8.64
N PHE A 156 6.12 -19.71 -7.84
CA PHE A 156 5.30 -18.51 -7.81
C PHE A 156 6.09 -17.26 -7.42
N CYS A 157 6.88 -17.33 -6.34
CA CYS A 157 7.68 -16.21 -5.86
C CYS A 157 8.77 -15.83 -6.87
N SER A 158 9.37 -16.81 -7.55
CA SER A 158 10.35 -16.57 -8.61
C SER A 158 9.72 -15.87 -9.80
N TYR A 159 8.54 -16.34 -10.23
CA TYR A 159 7.77 -15.68 -11.29
C TYR A 159 7.40 -14.24 -10.91
N ALA A 160 6.86 -14.02 -9.71
CA ALA A 160 6.52 -12.69 -9.23
C ALA A 160 7.72 -11.75 -9.20
N ARG A 161 8.87 -12.21 -8.68
CA ARG A 161 10.09 -11.40 -8.63
C ARG A 161 10.58 -10.93 -10.00
N GLN A 162 10.34 -11.71 -11.04
CA GLN A 162 10.75 -11.39 -12.41
C GLN A 162 9.76 -10.49 -13.15
N ASN A 163 8.49 -10.48 -12.73
CA ASN A 163 7.40 -9.91 -13.54
C ASN A 163 6.61 -8.79 -12.84
N LEU A 164 6.63 -8.70 -11.51
CA LEU A 164 5.90 -7.63 -10.82
C LEU A 164 6.61 -6.29 -11.00
N THR A 165 5.81 -5.26 -11.28
CA THR A 165 6.32 -3.96 -11.73
C THR A 165 5.92 -2.80 -10.84
N LEU A 166 5.16 -3.03 -9.75
CA LEU A 166 4.73 -1.95 -8.85
C LEU A 166 5.89 -1.05 -8.43
N TRP A 167 6.96 -1.64 -7.87
CA TRP A 167 8.06 -0.84 -7.33
C TRP A 167 9.01 -0.28 -8.37
N SER A 168 9.15 -0.94 -9.52
CA SER A 168 9.98 -0.43 -10.62
C SER A 168 9.31 0.70 -11.38
N SER A 169 7.97 0.78 -11.34
CA SER A 169 7.20 1.85 -11.99
C SER A 169 6.81 2.99 -11.04
N ALA A 170 6.84 2.77 -9.72
CA ALA A 170 6.55 3.80 -8.74
C ALA A 170 7.62 4.91 -8.73
N SER A 171 7.17 6.15 -8.68
CA SER A 171 8.05 7.32 -8.50
C SER A 171 8.22 7.63 -7.02
N SER A 172 9.45 7.90 -6.59
CA SER A 172 9.74 8.46 -5.25
C SER A 172 9.58 9.98 -5.19
N VAL A 173 9.36 10.62 -6.33
CA VAL A 173 9.14 12.06 -6.47
C VAL A 173 7.69 12.28 -6.89
N PRO A 174 6.86 12.94 -6.06
CA PRO A 174 5.50 13.32 -6.42
C PRO A 174 5.45 14.14 -7.71
N GLN A 175 4.56 13.74 -8.60
CA GLN A 175 4.22 14.37 -9.86
C GLN A 175 2.77 14.85 -9.78
N ALA A 176 2.43 15.90 -10.52
CA ALA A 176 1.06 16.39 -10.66
C ALA A 176 0.24 15.45 -11.56
N SER A 177 0.02 14.22 -11.10
CA SER A 177 -0.81 13.20 -11.73
C SER A 177 -1.85 12.68 -10.74
N ASP A 178 -2.85 11.96 -11.24
CA ASP A 178 -3.89 11.34 -10.42
C ASP A 178 -3.47 10.00 -9.79
N GLY A 179 -2.20 9.62 -9.96
CA GLY A 179 -1.64 8.37 -9.45
C GLY A 179 -1.69 8.29 -7.92
N GLU A 180 -2.00 7.09 -7.41
CA GLU A 180 -2.09 6.83 -5.97
C GLU A 180 -0.77 7.19 -5.28
N LEU A 181 -0.84 8.16 -4.35
CA LEU A 181 0.33 8.67 -3.63
C LEU A 181 0.23 8.33 -2.15
N PHE A 182 1.34 7.84 -1.60
CA PHE A 182 1.43 7.51 -0.19
C PHE A 182 2.85 7.71 0.34
N PHE A 183 2.96 7.94 1.65
CA PHE A 183 4.23 8.14 2.33
C PHE A 183 4.29 7.42 3.67
N GLU A 184 5.48 7.03 4.10
CA GLU A 184 5.74 6.39 5.39
C GLU A 184 6.69 7.27 6.21
N LEU A 185 6.34 7.49 7.48
CA LEU A 185 7.22 8.20 8.44
C LEU A 185 8.42 7.31 8.80
N LEU A 186 9.60 7.92 8.93
CA LEU A 186 10.85 7.23 9.25
C LEU A 186 11.23 7.33 10.73
N GLY A 187 12.02 6.34 11.17
CA GLY A 187 12.54 6.28 12.52
C GLY A 187 11.43 6.22 13.56
N ASP A 188 11.62 6.97 14.65
CA ASP A 188 10.68 7.04 15.76
C ASP A 188 9.58 8.09 15.55
N LEU A 189 9.54 8.76 14.40
CA LEU A 189 8.51 9.76 14.12
C LEU A 189 7.14 9.08 14.04
N GLN A 190 6.30 9.34 15.04
CA GLN A 190 4.94 8.78 15.11
C GLN A 190 3.88 9.74 14.57
N THR A 191 4.22 11.01 14.36
CA THR A 191 3.25 12.07 14.07
C THR A 191 3.62 12.93 12.87
N TYR A 192 2.61 13.44 12.19
CA TYR A 192 2.71 14.46 11.15
C TYR A 192 1.61 15.50 11.39
N ARG A 193 1.83 16.75 10.93
CA ARG A 193 0.82 17.81 11.06
C ARG A 193 0.16 18.09 9.72
N LEU A 194 -1.05 18.64 9.77
CA LEU A 194 -1.75 19.17 8.62
C LEU A 194 -2.01 20.66 8.84
N GLU A 195 -1.87 21.45 7.80
CA GLU A 195 -2.17 22.89 7.78
C GLU A 195 -3.23 23.14 6.72
N ALA A 196 -4.38 23.71 7.12
CA ALA A 196 -5.45 24.05 6.18
C ALA A 196 -4.97 25.06 5.13
N LEU A 197 -5.55 24.99 3.94
CA LEU A 197 -5.27 25.90 2.82
C LEU A 197 -6.21 27.09 2.79
#